data_AF-A0A077W3D2-F1
#
_entry.id   AF-A0A077W3D2-F1
#
_cell.length_a   1.000
_cell.length_b   1.000
_cell.length_c   1.000
_cell.angle_alpha   90.00
_cell.angle_beta   90.00
_cell.angle_gamma   90.00
#
_symmetry.space_group_name_H-M   'P 1'
#
loop_
_entity.id
_entity.type
_entity.pdbx_description
1 polymer ?
#
loop_
_entity_poly.entity_id
_entity_poly.type
_entity_poly.pdbx_seq_one_letter_code
_entity_poly.pdbx_strand_id
1 'polypeptide(L)'
;MNPTKVILTDASYLHSKASITFILKDVVIEEESKIFYFDTNATFENQEIKFELALFDSDMDNLKHLEYDNPVTEICFIEPDLHFTIIDFNQELLCIYIDFDSGLRHSNMATDSGISLRINVTKTDFTKFINELASLH
;
A
#
# COMPACT_ATOMS: atom_id res chain seq x y z
N MET A 1 1.83 -21.01 10.41
CA MET A 1 0.61 -20.27 10.02
C MET A 1 0.63 -20.11 8.51
N ASN A 2 -0.53 -20.16 7.84
CA ASN A 2 -0.57 -19.71 6.44
C ASN A 2 -0.29 -18.20 6.43
N PRO A 3 0.53 -17.69 5.50
CA PRO A 3 0.81 -16.27 5.43
C PRO A 3 -0.50 -15.51 5.15
N THR A 4 -0.81 -14.53 5.98
CA THR A 4 -1.99 -13.68 5.77
C THR A 4 -1.67 -12.72 4.63
N LYS A 5 -2.50 -12.76 3.58
CA LYS A 5 -2.30 -11.99 2.35
C LYS A 5 -3.45 -11.00 2.19
N VAL A 6 -3.10 -9.74 1.94
CA VAL A 6 -4.04 -8.66 1.59
C VAL A 6 -3.66 -8.14 0.20
N ILE A 7 -4.63 -7.91 -0.68
CA ILE A 7 -4.39 -7.52 -2.07
C ILE A 7 -5.33 -6.43 -2.52
N LEU A 8 -4.78 -5.39 -3.16
CA LEU A 8 -5.52 -4.40 -3.91
C LEU A 8 -5.30 -4.65 -5.40
N THR A 9 -6.38 -4.74 -6.15
CA THR A 9 -6.34 -5.06 -7.59
C THR A 9 -7.03 -3.95 -8.37
N ASP A 10 -6.42 -3.48 -9.45
CA ASP A 10 -7.03 -2.48 -10.34
C ASP A 10 -8.35 -2.97 -10.94
N ALA A 11 -9.33 -2.08 -11.08
CA ALA A 11 -10.65 -2.37 -11.62
C ALA A 11 -10.59 -2.96 -13.03
N SER A 12 -9.54 -2.63 -13.79
CA SER A 12 -9.26 -3.16 -15.13
C SER A 12 -8.12 -4.20 -15.14
N TYR A 13 -7.94 -4.96 -14.05
CA TYR A 13 -6.84 -5.93 -13.87
C TYR A 13 -6.62 -6.89 -15.04
N LEU A 14 -7.71 -7.30 -15.72
CA LEU A 14 -7.61 -8.18 -16.87
C LEU A 14 -6.64 -7.63 -17.93
N HIS A 15 -6.60 -6.31 -18.07
CA HIS A 15 -5.76 -5.55 -19.00
C HIS A 15 -4.52 -4.98 -18.33
N SER A 16 -4.66 -4.27 -17.21
CA SER A 16 -3.56 -3.55 -16.57
C SER A 16 -2.58 -4.49 -15.86
N LYS A 17 -3.04 -5.66 -15.40
CA LYS A 17 -2.32 -6.52 -14.44
C LYS A 17 -1.78 -5.75 -13.24
N ALA A 18 -2.39 -4.60 -12.93
CA ALA A 18 -1.96 -3.72 -11.86
C ALA A 18 -2.50 -4.21 -10.51
N SER A 19 -1.61 -4.54 -9.59
CA SER A 19 -1.99 -4.94 -8.23
C SER A 19 -0.87 -4.68 -7.25
N ILE A 20 -1.22 -4.52 -5.98
CA ILE A 20 -0.27 -4.58 -4.87
C ILE A 20 -0.73 -5.63 -3.87
N THR A 21 0.19 -6.48 -3.45
CA THR A 21 -0.03 -7.54 -2.47
C THR A 21 0.87 -7.34 -1.28
N PHE A 22 0.30 -7.40 -0.08
CA PHE A 22 1.00 -7.42 1.21
C PHE A 22 0.88 -8.82 1.80
N ILE A 23 2.02 -9.45 2.10
CA ILE A 23 2.07 -10.77 2.71
C ILE A 23 2.72 -10.63 4.08
N LEU A 24 1.92 -10.78 5.14
CA LEU A 24 2.43 -10.69 6.51
C LEU A 24 3.41 -11.83 6.77
N LYS A 25 4.64 -11.47 7.11
CA LYS A 25 5.74 -12.40 7.39
C LYS A 25 5.90 -12.66 8.86
N ASP A 26 5.98 -11.59 9.62
CA ASP A 26 6.29 -11.63 11.03
C ASP A 26 5.67 -10.43 11.75
N VAL A 27 5.52 -10.60 13.04
CA VAL A 27 5.00 -9.59 13.95
C VAL A 27 5.86 -9.61 15.20
N VAL A 28 6.63 -8.55 15.39
CA VAL A 28 7.58 -8.41 16.50
C VAL A 28 7.12 -7.29 17.42
N ILE A 29 7.47 -7.37 18.70
CA ILE A 29 7.28 -6.28 19.65
C ILE A 29 8.66 -5.77 20.04
N GLU A 30 8.97 -4.52 19.70
CA GLU A 30 10.23 -3.84 20.01
C GLU A 30 9.91 -2.50 20.70
N GLU A 31 10.57 -2.19 21.81
CA GLU A 31 10.42 -0.91 22.52
C GLU A 31 8.95 -0.51 22.81
N GLU A 32 8.10 -1.49 23.13
CA GLU A 32 6.65 -1.34 23.36
C GLU A 32 5.79 -1.09 22.11
N SER A 33 6.40 -1.01 20.93
CA SER A 33 5.72 -0.92 19.64
C SER A 33 5.62 -2.28 18.96
N LYS A 34 4.44 -2.57 18.39
CA LYS A 34 4.23 -3.75 17.56
C LYS A 34 4.58 -3.43 16.10
N ILE A 35 5.50 -4.19 15.51
CA ILE A 35 6.00 -4.01 14.14
C ILE A 35 5.52 -5.18 13.27
N PHE A 36 4.90 -4.86 12.15
CA PHE A 36 4.39 -5.82 11.17
C PHE A 36 5.29 -5.83 9.95
N TYR A 37 5.98 -6.95 9.70
CA TYR A 37 6.86 -7.11 8.55
C TYR A 37 6.12 -7.78 7.38
N PHE A 38 6.29 -7.22 6.19
CA PHE A 38 5.59 -7.64 4.99
C PHE A 38 6.57 -7.94 3.85
N ASP A 39 6.35 -9.07 3.17
CA ASP A 39 6.76 -9.21 1.77
C ASP A 39 5.70 -8.52 0.92
N THR A 40 6.11 -7.51 0.16
CA THR A 40 5.23 -6.77 -0.73
C THR A 40 5.57 -7.06 -2.19
N ASN A 41 4.53 -7.21 -3.00
CA ASN A 41 4.65 -7.43 -4.44
C ASN A 41 3.74 -6.48 -5.20
N ALA A 42 4.32 -5.65 -6.06
CA ALA A 42 3.61 -4.78 -6.98
C ALA A 42 3.74 -5.33 -8.41
N THR A 43 2.64 -5.41 -9.14
CA THR A 43 2.60 -5.86 -10.53
C THR A 43 2.02 -4.78 -11.43
N PHE A 44 2.49 -4.70 -12.67
CA PHE A 44 1.91 -3.89 -13.73
C PHE A 44 2.31 -4.48 -15.09
N GLU A 45 1.33 -4.77 -15.95
CA GLU A 45 1.52 -5.49 -17.22
C GLU A 45 2.36 -6.77 -17.06
N ASN A 46 3.61 -6.74 -17.56
CA ASN A 46 4.56 -7.85 -17.49
C ASN A 46 5.71 -7.58 -16.50
N GLN A 47 5.58 -6.55 -15.67
CA GLN A 47 6.57 -6.14 -14.68
C GLN A 47 6.11 -6.54 -13.27
N GLU A 48 7.09 -6.91 -12.44
CA GLU A 48 6.90 -7.32 -11.05
C GLU A 48 8.02 -6.69 -10.21
N ILE A 49 7.64 -6.07 -9.09
CA ILE A 49 8.56 -5.44 -8.14
C ILE A 49 8.27 -6.02 -6.77
N LYS A 50 9.31 -6.55 -6.12
CA LYS A 50 9.24 -7.14 -4.79
C LYS A 50 10.10 -6.34 -3.82
N PHE A 51 9.56 -6.08 -2.65
CA PHE A 51 10.25 -5.35 -1.61
C PHE A 51 9.65 -5.70 -0.25
N GLU A 52 10.47 -5.60 0.78
CA GLU A 52 10.02 -5.77 2.16
C GLU A 52 9.66 -4.41 2.76
N LEU A 53 8.60 -4.35 3.56
CA LEU A 53 8.25 -3.16 4.33
C LEU A 53 7.83 -3.53 5.75
N ALA A 54 7.99 -2.57 6.66
CA ALA A 54 7.45 -2.63 8.01
C ALA A 54 6.28 -1.65 8.11
N LEU A 55 5.32 -1.95 8.98
CA LEU A 55 4.32 -0.98 9.44
C LEU A 55 4.27 -1.09 10.95
N PHE A 56 4.21 0.04 11.64
CA PHE A 56 4.08 0.09 13.08
C PHE A 56 2.60 -0.03 13.49
N ASP A 57 2.33 -0.35 14.74
CA ASP A 57 0.98 -0.31 15.30
C ASP A 57 0.30 1.05 15.14
N SER A 58 1.05 2.15 15.28
CA SER A 58 0.56 3.50 14.99
C SER A 58 0.10 3.65 13.54
N ASP A 59 0.81 3.05 12.60
CA ASP A 59 0.43 3.06 11.18
C ASP A 59 -0.86 2.27 10.95
N MET A 60 -0.97 1.10 11.57
CA MET A 60 -2.17 0.28 11.53
C MET A 60 -3.37 0.99 12.16
N ASP A 61 -3.17 1.71 13.25
CA ASP A 61 -4.21 2.48 13.92
C ASP A 61 -4.63 3.70 13.09
N ASN A 62 -3.71 4.37 12.41
CA ASN A 62 -4.04 5.44 11.46
C ASN A 62 -4.92 4.91 10.33
N LEU A 63 -4.64 3.71 9.81
CA LEU A 63 -5.46 3.07 8.78
C LEU A 63 -6.90 2.78 9.24
N LYS A 64 -7.12 2.40 10.51
CA LYS A 64 -8.46 2.14 11.06
C LYS A 64 -9.34 3.39 11.12
N HIS A 65 -8.71 4.55 11.22
CA HIS A 65 -9.38 5.84 11.38
C HIS A 65 -9.26 6.69 10.10
N LEU A 66 -9.00 6.07 8.94
CA LEU A 66 -8.88 6.77 7.67
C LEU A 66 -10.16 7.56 7.35
N GLU A 67 -10.01 8.87 7.21
CA GLU A 67 -11.02 9.77 6.66
C GLU A 67 -10.62 10.21 5.25
N TYR A 68 -11.59 10.30 4.34
CA TYR A 68 -11.33 10.74 2.97
C TYR A 68 -11.52 12.24 2.84
N ASP A 69 -10.43 12.95 2.54
CA ASP A 69 -10.44 14.33 2.09
C ASP A 69 -10.78 14.42 0.59
N ASN A 70 -11.53 15.46 0.19
CA ASN A 70 -11.92 15.72 -1.20
C ASN A 70 -11.24 17.00 -1.72
N PRO A 71 -10.54 16.96 -2.86
CA PRO A 71 -10.47 15.85 -3.83
C PRO A 71 -9.30 14.89 -3.63
N VAL A 72 -8.41 15.15 -2.66
CA VAL A 72 -7.19 14.35 -2.45
C VAL A 72 -7.10 13.96 -0.98
N THR A 73 -6.87 12.67 -0.73
CA THR A 73 -6.49 12.11 0.57
C THR A 73 -5.07 11.56 0.47
N GLU A 74 -4.22 11.84 1.45
CA GLU A 74 -2.84 11.35 1.51
C GLU A 74 -2.67 10.46 2.75
N ILE A 75 -1.99 9.31 2.58
CA ILE A 75 -1.63 8.41 3.68
C ILE A 75 -0.14 8.11 3.57
N CYS A 76 0.64 8.56 4.55
CA CYS A 76 2.09 8.37 4.60
C CYS A 76 2.46 7.42 5.74
N PHE A 77 3.34 6.46 5.45
CA PHE A 77 3.97 5.59 6.44
C PHE A 77 5.44 5.95 6.57
N ILE A 78 5.92 6.03 7.81
CA ILE A 78 7.24 6.63 8.10
C ILE A 78 8.38 5.69 7.71
N GLU A 79 8.24 4.37 7.82
CA GLU A 79 9.30 3.42 7.50
C GLU A 79 8.79 2.03 7.05
N PRO A 80 9.06 1.61 5.79
CA PRO A 80 9.60 2.40 4.69
C PRO A 80 8.55 3.38 4.15
N ASP A 81 9.03 4.33 3.34
CA ASP A 81 8.24 5.40 2.75
C ASP A 81 7.21 4.88 1.72
N LEU A 82 6.16 4.23 2.22
CA LEU A 82 4.96 3.89 1.46
C LEU A 82 4.00 5.09 1.55
N HIS A 83 3.60 5.61 0.40
CA HIS A 83 2.69 6.74 0.34
C HIS A 83 1.52 6.42 -0.60
N PHE A 84 0.31 6.64 -0.10
CA PHE A 84 -0.91 6.58 -0.92
C PHE A 84 -1.42 7.98 -1.18
N THR A 85 -1.44 8.39 -2.44
CA THR A 85 -2.21 9.56 -2.90
C THR A 85 -3.51 9.07 -3.52
N ILE A 86 -4.64 9.35 -2.87
CA ILE A 86 -5.98 8.93 -3.31
C ILE A 86 -6.68 10.16 -3.87
N ILE A 87 -7.03 10.12 -5.14
CA ILE A 87 -7.73 11.20 -5.82
C ILE A 87 -9.18 10.78 -6.10
N ASP A 88 -10.12 11.51 -5.50
CA ASP A 88 -11.56 11.34 -5.65
C ASP A 88 -12.13 12.50 -6.48
N PHE A 89 -12.44 12.22 -7.75
CA PHE A 89 -13.08 13.18 -8.65
C PHE A 89 -14.62 13.12 -8.59
N ASN A 90 -15.22 12.59 -7.50
CA ASN A 90 -16.64 12.24 -7.40
C ASN A 90 -17.10 11.30 -8.53
N GLN A 91 -16.21 10.39 -8.95
CA GLN A 91 -16.46 9.39 -9.96
C GLN A 91 -16.65 8.01 -9.30
N GLU A 92 -17.00 7.01 -10.11
CA GLU A 92 -17.17 5.63 -9.63
C GLU A 92 -15.86 5.04 -9.08
N LEU A 93 -14.71 5.46 -9.64
CA LEU A 93 -13.39 4.97 -9.28
C LEU A 93 -12.56 6.07 -8.63
N LEU A 94 -11.84 5.69 -7.58
CA LEU A 94 -10.71 6.42 -7.03
C LEU A 94 -9.50 6.17 -7.91
N CYS A 95 -8.68 7.20 -8.13
CA CYS A 95 -7.36 7.06 -8.72
C CYS A 95 -6.33 7.08 -7.60
N ILE A 96 -5.65 5.97 -7.37
CA ILE A 96 -4.68 5.81 -6.28
C ILE A 96 -3.29 5.71 -6.88
N TYR A 97 -2.40 6.59 -6.44
CA TYR A 97 -0.96 6.45 -6.64
C TYR A 97 -0.36 5.86 -5.36
N ILE A 98 0.43 4.80 -5.53
CA ILE A 98 1.12 4.10 -4.47
C ILE A 98 2.60 4.29 -4.73
N ASP A 99 3.20 5.22 -4.00
CA ASP A 99 4.62 5.54 -4.13
C ASP A 99 5.42 4.67 -3.15
N PHE A 100 6.51 4.12 -3.66
CA PHE A 100 7.49 3.39 -2.88
C PHE A 100 8.76 4.23 -2.86
N ASP A 101 8.88 5.12 -1.88
CA ASP A 101 10.19 5.72 -1.62
C ASP A 101 11.03 4.68 -0.88
N SER A 102 12.18 4.44 -1.50
CA SER A 102 13.09 3.41 -1.06
C SER A 102 14.38 3.99 -0.53
N GLY A 103 14.62 5.31 -0.71
CA GLY A 103 15.77 6.17 -0.36
C GLY A 103 17.21 5.64 -0.53
N LEU A 104 17.34 4.33 -0.66
CA LEU A 104 18.43 3.45 -0.26
C LEU A 104 18.41 2.16 -1.10
N ARG A 105 17.23 1.62 -1.48
CA ARG A 105 17.15 0.34 -2.23
C ARG A 105 17.22 0.49 -3.76
N HIS A 106 16.90 1.66 -4.31
CA HIS A 106 16.98 1.91 -5.75
C HIS A 106 17.99 3.02 -6.10
N SER A 107 19.24 2.86 -5.65
CA SER A 107 20.40 3.70 -6.01
C SER A 107 20.74 3.77 -7.51
N ASN A 108 19.88 3.26 -8.39
CA ASN A 108 20.00 3.25 -9.85
C ASN A 108 18.71 3.69 -10.59
N MET A 109 17.71 4.25 -9.89
CA MET A 109 16.55 4.87 -10.56
C MET A 109 16.70 6.40 -10.50
N ALA A 110 16.47 7.06 -11.64
CA ALA A 110 16.74 8.48 -11.85
C ALA A 110 15.68 9.42 -11.23
N THR A 111 15.08 9.02 -10.10
CA THR A 111 14.04 9.78 -9.40
C THR A 111 14.27 9.71 -7.89
N ASP A 112 14.28 10.87 -7.24
CA ASP A 112 14.40 10.99 -5.78
C ASP A 112 13.20 10.37 -5.03
N SER A 113 12.13 9.98 -5.75
CA SER A 113 10.85 9.51 -5.21
C SER A 113 10.55 8.03 -5.50
N GLY A 114 11.49 7.25 -6.04
CA GLY A 114 11.28 5.82 -6.33
C GLY A 114 10.24 5.52 -7.42
N ILE A 115 9.52 4.40 -7.27
CA ILE A 115 8.51 3.90 -8.23
C ILE A 115 7.11 4.25 -7.71
N SER A 116 6.21 4.66 -8.62
CA SER A 116 4.79 4.86 -8.33
C SER A 116 3.93 3.86 -9.11
N LEU A 117 3.07 3.13 -8.41
CA LEU A 117 2.05 2.28 -9.00
C LEU A 117 0.71 3.02 -9.01
N ARG A 118 0.14 3.22 -10.20
CA ARG A 118 -1.23 3.73 -10.35
C ARG A 118 -2.23 2.59 -10.39
N ILE A 119 -3.22 2.64 -9.51
CA ILE A 119 -4.35 1.70 -9.44
C ILE A 119 -5.66 2.50 -9.42
N ASN A 120 -6.65 2.10 -10.21
CA ASN A 120 -8.01 2.64 -10.14
C ASN A 120 -8.92 1.60 -9.51
N VAL A 121 -9.65 1.97 -8.45
CA VAL A 121 -10.48 1.05 -7.66
C VAL A 121 -11.76 1.73 -7.21
N THR A 122 -12.81 0.97 -6.94
CA THR A 122 -13.99 1.54 -6.28
C THR A 122 -13.64 1.95 -4.85
N LYS A 123 -14.33 2.95 -4.31
CA LYS A 123 -14.17 3.35 -2.89
C LYS A 123 -14.43 2.18 -1.93
N THR A 124 -15.37 1.31 -2.28
CA THR A 124 -15.70 0.10 -1.52
C THR A 124 -14.53 -0.88 -1.48
N ASP A 125 -13.92 -1.17 -2.63
CA ASP A 125 -12.80 -2.12 -2.71
C ASP A 125 -11.57 -1.58 -1.98
N PHE A 126 -11.29 -0.28 -2.11
CA PHE A 126 -10.19 0.33 -1.38
C PHE A 126 -10.43 0.34 0.13
N THR A 127 -11.64 0.70 0.58
CA THR A 127 -11.99 0.66 2.01
C THR A 127 -11.89 -0.76 2.57
N LYS A 128 -12.32 -1.76 1.81
CA LYS A 128 -12.17 -3.17 2.19
C LYS A 128 -10.70 -3.55 2.32
N PHE A 129 -9.86 -3.17 1.35
CA PHE A 129 -8.41 -3.40 1.39
C PHE A 129 -7.77 -2.79 2.64
N ILE A 130 -8.06 -1.52 2.95
CA ILE A 130 -7.55 -0.84 4.14
C ILE A 130 -7.98 -1.55 5.42
N ASN A 131 -9.25 -1.94 5.52
CA ASN A 131 -9.76 -2.66 6.69
C ASN A 131 -9.13 -4.04 6.86
N GLU A 132 -8.89 -4.77 5.76
CA GLU A 132 -8.18 -6.06 5.79
C GLU A 132 -6.73 -5.89 6.26
N LEU A 133 -6.03 -4.86 5.78
CA LEU A 133 -4.65 -4.55 6.19
C LEU A 133 -4.59 -4.16 7.68
N ALA A 134 -5.49 -3.29 8.13
CA ALA A 134 -5.54 -2.79 9.50
C ALA A 134 -6.03 -3.82 10.54
N SER A 135 -6.64 -4.92 10.09
CA SER A 135 -7.14 -6.01 10.95
C SER A 135 -6.11 -7.14 11.14
N LEU A 136 -4.92 -7.02 10.55
CA LEU A 136 -3.83 -7.96 10.73
C LEU A 136 -3.34 -7.95 12.19
N HIS A 137 -2.99 -9.14 12.71
CA HIS A 137 -2.59 -9.33 14.10
C HIS A 137 -1.46 -10.34 14.24
#